data_AF-A0A699TQL1-F1
#
_entry.id   AF-A0A699TQL1-F1
#
_cell.length_a   1.000
_cell.length_b   1.000
_cell.length_c   1.000
_cell.angle_alpha   90.00
_cell.angle_beta   90.00
_cell.angle_gamma   90.00
#
_symmetry.space_group_name_H-M   'P 1'
#
loop_
_entity.id
_entity.type
_entity.pdbx_description
1 polymer ?
#
loop_
_entity_poly.entity_id
_entity_poly.type
_entity_poly.pdbx_seq_one_letter_code
_entity_poly.pdbx_strand_id
1 'polypeptide(L)'
;MTGNIKLLINFVWKFLGTVCFGNDHIATILGYGDLKWGNITITRVYFVEGLGHNLFLVGQFCDADLKVTFKRNNCFIRDLDGVD
;
A
#
# COMPACT_ATOMS: atom_id res chain seq x y z
N MET A 1 -2.05 1.22 -2.53
CA MET A 1 -2.43 0.53 -3.79
C MET A 1 -1.28 -0.34 -4.24
N THR A 2 -1.54 -1.48 -4.87
CA THR A 2 -0.52 -2.39 -5.39
C THR A 2 -0.94 -2.89 -6.77
N GLY A 3 0.00 -3.06 -7.69
CA GLY A 3 -0.23 -3.84 -8.92
C GLY A 3 0.29 -5.26 -8.84
N ASN A 4 0.74 -5.68 -7.65
CA ASN A 4 1.13 -7.05 -7.39
C ASN A 4 0.13 -7.71 -6.42
N ILE A 5 -0.80 -8.47 -6.99
CA ILE A 5 -1.82 -9.21 -6.24
C ILE A 5 -1.22 -10.26 -5.29
N LYS A 6 -0.02 -10.78 -5.58
CA LYS A 6 0.64 -11.81 -4.75
C LYS A 6 1.05 -11.29 -3.37
N LEU A 7 1.11 -9.97 -3.20
CA LEU A 7 1.40 -9.34 -1.92
C LEU A 7 0.16 -9.26 -1.01
N LEU A 8 -1.03 -9.48 -1.55
CA LEU A 8 -2.28 -9.34 -0.81
C LEU A 8 -2.72 -10.67 -0.21
N ILE A 9 -3.11 -10.63 1.06
CA ILE A 9 -3.84 -11.70 1.75
C ILE A 9 -5.31 -11.29 1.90
N ASN A 10 -6.19 -12.25 2.18
CA ASN A 10 -7.65 -12.01 2.30
C ASN A 10 -8.24 -11.25 1.09
N PHE A 11 -7.72 -11.52 -0.10
CA PHE A 11 -8.08 -10.75 -1.28
C PHE A 11 -9.53 -10.99 -1.69
N VAL A 12 -10.26 -9.90 -1.91
CA VAL A 12 -11.61 -9.88 -2.44
C VAL A 12 -11.57 -9.32 -3.85
N TRP A 13 -11.88 -10.17 -4.84
CA TRP A 13 -12.03 -9.74 -6.22
C TRP A 13 -13.36 -9.00 -6.38
N LYS A 14 -13.29 -7.71 -6.72
CA LYS A 14 -14.47 -6.85 -6.93
C LYS A 14 -14.06 -5.63 -7.73
N PHE A 15 -14.75 -5.38 -8.83
CA PHE A 15 -14.62 -4.09 -9.51
C PHE A 15 -15.09 -2.97 -8.59
N LEU A 16 -14.20 -2.02 -8.30
CA LEU A 16 -14.46 -0.91 -7.40
C LEU A 16 -14.46 0.47 -8.09
N GLY A 17 -14.06 0.52 -9.36
CA GLY A 17 -13.96 1.76 -10.13
C GLY A 17 -12.62 1.88 -10.84
N THR A 18 -12.28 3.10 -11.24
CA THR A 18 -11.03 3.44 -11.91
C THR A 18 -10.25 4.49 -11.12
N VAL A 19 -8.94 4.53 -11.34
CA VAL A 19 -8.04 5.58 -10.84
C VAL A 19 -7.44 6.30 -12.04
N CYS A 20 -7.41 7.63 -11.99
CA CYS A 20 -6.68 8.45 -12.94
C CYS A 20 -5.38 8.93 -12.29
N PHE A 21 -4.26 8.70 -12.96
CA PHE A 21 -2.94 9.16 -12.53
C PHE A 21 -2.67 10.58 -13.05
N GLY A 22 -1.69 11.26 -12.45
CA GLY A 22 -1.31 12.62 -12.86
C GLY A 22 -0.76 12.74 -14.29
N ASN A 23 -0.57 11.63 -15.00
CA ASN A 23 -0.19 11.57 -16.42
C ASN A 23 -1.37 11.18 -17.34
N ASP A 24 -2.61 11.37 -16.87
CA ASP A 24 -3.87 11.03 -17.54
C ASP A 24 -4.07 9.53 -17.85
N HIS A 25 -3.17 8.67 -17.37
CA HIS A 25 -3.37 7.24 -17.45
C HIS A 25 -4.51 6.82 -16.52
N ILE A 26 -5.41 5.97 -17.03
CA ILE A 26 -6.54 5.42 -16.26
C ILE A 26 -6.31 3.93 -16.07
N ALA A 27 -6.43 3.46 -14.83
CA ALA A 27 -6.35 2.04 -14.49
C ALA A 27 -7.56 1.58 -13.68
N THR A 28 -7.85 0.29 -13.76
CA THR A 28 -8.99 -0.32 -13.07
C THR A 28 -8.61 -0.83 -11.69
N ILE A 29 -9.47 -0.59 -10.70
CA ILE A 29 -9.37 -1.19 -9.37
C ILE A 29 -10.18 -2.49 -9.36
N LEU A 30 -9.47 -3.63 -9.31
CA LEU A 30 -10.08 -4.96 -9.46
C LEU A 30 -10.33 -5.69 -8.13
N GLY A 31 -9.98 -5.07 -7.01
CA GLY A 31 -10.30 -5.60 -5.70
C GLY A 31 -9.47 -4.97 -4.59
N TYR A 32 -9.52 -5.58 -3.42
CA TYR A 32 -8.72 -5.19 -2.27
C TYR A 32 -8.37 -6.40 -1.43
N GLY A 33 -7.28 -6.29 -0.68
CA GLY A 33 -6.91 -7.25 0.35
C GLY A 33 -6.08 -6.56 1.42
N ASP A 34 -5.52 -7.33 2.31
CA ASP A 34 -4.64 -6.82 3.35
C ASP A 34 -3.19 -7.08 2.96
N LEU A 35 -2.29 -6.17 3.32
CA LEU A 35 -0.85 -6.36 3.22
C LEU A 35 -0.30 -6.54 4.62
N LYS A 36 0.41 -7.63 4.86
CA LYS A 36 1.09 -7.88 6.13
C LYS A 36 2.60 -7.77 5.96
N TRP A 37 3.25 -6.99 6.80
CA TRP A 37 4.70 -6.84 6.87
C TRP A 37 5.16 -6.88 8.33
N GLY A 38 5.71 -8.02 8.76
CA GLY A 38 6.01 -8.25 10.17
C GLY A 38 4.75 -8.12 11.04
N ASN A 39 4.80 -7.22 12.02
CA ASN A 39 3.67 -6.89 12.91
C ASN A 39 2.69 -5.88 12.31
N ILE A 40 3.09 -5.20 11.22
CA ILE A 40 2.27 -4.16 10.60
C ILE A 40 1.29 -4.81 9.62
N THR A 41 0.02 -4.45 9.74
CA THR A 41 -1.02 -4.84 8.78
C THR A 41 -1.66 -3.60 8.18
N ILE A 42 -1.57 -3.46 6.86
CA ILE A 42 -2.27 -2.42 6.10
C ILE A 42 -3.53 -3.06 5.53
N THR A 43 -4.68 -2.67 6.05
CA THR A 43 -5.96 -3.21 5.60
C THR A 43 -6.47 -2.48 4.36
N ARG A 44 -7.31 -3.16 3.56
CA ARG A 44 -7.99 -2.56 2.39
C ARG A 44 -7.03 -1.94 1.36
N VAL A 45 -5.91 -2.60 1.10
CA VAL A 45 -5.00 -2.22 0.00
C VAL A 45 -5.67 -2.57 -1.33
N TYR A 46 -5.96 -1.55 -2.13
CA TYR A 46 -6.53 -1.73 -3.46
C TYR A 46 -5.54 -2.33 -4.46
N PHE A 47 -5.99 -3.35 -5.19
CA PHE A 47 -5.29 -3.89 -6.35
C PHE A 47 -5.69 -3.12 -7.61
N VAL A 48 -4.69 -2.56 -8.30
CA VAL A 48 -4.85 -1.76 -9.51
C VAL A 48 -4.17 -2.47 -10.66
N GLU A 49 -4.94 -2.78 -11.70
CA GLU A 49 -4.42 -3.42 -12.90
C GLU A 49 -3.38 -2.53 -13.60
N GLY A 50 -2.25 -3.10 -14.02
CA GLY A 50 -1.20 -2.36 -14.73
C GLY A 50 -0.36 -1.42 -13.88
N LEU A 51 -0.57 -1.37 -12.55
CA LEU A 51 0.23 -0.53 -11.67
C LEU A 51 1.64 -1.13 -11.46
N GLY A 52 2.66 -0.56 -12.11
CA GLY A 52 4.03 -1.07 -12.05
C GLY A 52 4.73 -0.94 -10.68
N HIS A 53 4.27 -0.04 -9.81
CA HIS A 53 4.87 0.22 -8.49
C HIS A 53 3.82 0.34 -7.40
N ASN A 54 4.13 -0.17 -6.21
CA ASN A 54 3.24 -0.04 -5.07
C ASN A 54 3.24 1.41 -4.56
N LEU A 55 2.05 1.93 -4.28
CA LEU A 55 1.84 3.26 -3.75
C LEU A 55 1.32 3.15 -2.32
N PHE A 56 2.10 3.66 -1.35
CA PHE A 56 1.71 3.77 0.05
C PHE A 56 1.66 5.23 0.44
N LEU A 57 0.62 5.64 1.18
CA LEU A 57 0.54 6.98 1.73
C LEU A 57 1.32 7.02 3.04
N VAL A 58 2.26 7.95 3.15
CA VAL A 58 3.09 8.12 4.36
C VAL A 58 2.23 8.36 5.60
N GLY A 59 1.15 9.13 5.45
CA GLY A 59 0.20 9.41 6.53
C GLY A 59 -0.37 8.15 7.17
N GLN A 60 -0.65 7.11 6.39
CA GLN A 60 -1.19 5.84 6.93
C GLN A 60 -0.23 5.16 7.91
N PHE A 61 1.08 5.35 7.74
CA PHE A 61 2.06 4.84 8.69
C PHE A 61 2.14 5.72 9.94
N CYS A 62 2.09 7.05 9.77
CA CYS A 62 2.10 7.97 10.90
C CYS A 62 0.85 7.82 11.78
N ASP A 63 -0.32 7.60 11.19
CA ASP A 63 -1.58 7.36 11.90
C ASP A 63 -1.57 6.03 12.67
N ALA A 64 -0.67 5.10 12.29
CA ALA A 64 -0.46 3.82 12.95
C ALA A 64 0.71 3.87 13.97
N ASP A 65 1.08 5.07 14.43
CA ASP A 65 2.18 5.30 15.36
C ASP A 65 3.53 4.74 14.87
N LEU A 66 3.76 4.74 13.55
CA LEU A 66 5.05 4.34 12.97
C LEU A 66 5.89 5.57 12.63
N LYS A 67 7.17 5.50 12.98
CA LYS A 67 8.16 6.50 12.59
C LYS A 67 8.67 6.23 11.18
N VAL A 68 8.32 7.11 10.26
CA VAL A 68 8.83 7.09 8.89
C VAL A 68 10.03 8.04 8.76
N THR A 69 11.17 7.52 8.30
CA THR A 69 12.40 8.29 8.06
C THR A 69 12.83 8.16 6.61
N PHE A 70 12.98 9.28 5.90
CA PHE A 70 13.44 9.30 4.51
C PHE A 70 14.95 9.51 4.41
N LYS A 71 15.57 8.78 3.50
CA LYS A 71 16.90 9.07 2.92
C LYS A 71 16.72 9.26 1.41
N ARG A 72 17.73 9.78 0.72
CA ARG A 72 17.68 10.12 -0.72
C ARG A 72 16.98 9.04 -1.59
N ASN A 73 17.28 7.76 -1.35
CA ASN A 73 16.74 6.65 -2.14
C ASN A 73 15.89 5.66 -1.33
N ASN A 74 15.75 5.86 -0.02
CA ASN A 74 15.19 4.85 0.88
C ASN A 74 14.18 5.47 1.85
N CYS A 75 13.17 4.69 2.22
CA CYS A 75 12.24 5.00 3.30
C CYS A 75 12.37 3.92 4.37
N PHE A 76 12.59 4.33 5.62
CA PHE A 76 12.65 3.43 6.78
C PHE A 76 11.39 3.63 7.61
N ILE A 77 10.70 2.55 7.89
CA ILE A 77 9.52 2.53 8.75
C ILE A 77 9.94 1.78 10.02
N ARG A 78 9.77 2.41 11.18
CA ARG A 78 10.09 1.85 12.48
C ARG A 78 8.87 1.91 13.39
N ASP A 79 8.67 0.83 14.13
CA ASP A 79 7.72 0.83 15.23
C ASP A 79 8.19 1.82 16.32
N LEU A 80 7.26 2.55 16.93
CA LEU A 80 7.56 3.42 18.07
C LEU A 80 7.68 2.61 19.38
N ASP A 81 7.12 1.40 19.43
CA ASP A 81 7.10 0.55 20.64
C ASP A 81 8.40 -0.25 20.88
N GLY A 82 9.41 -0.07 20.03
CA GLY A 82 10.82 -0.44 20.25
C GLY A 82 11.09 -1.59 21.23
N VAL A 83 10.91 -2.83 20.78
CA VAL A 83 11.74 -3.93 21.28
C VAL A 83 12.70 -4.28 20.14
N ASP A 84 13.99 -4.05 20.40
CA ASP A 84 15.11 -4.50 19.55
C ASP A 84 15.07 -6.03 19.34
#